data_AF-A0A524LYT7-F1
#
_entry.id   AF-A0A524LYT7-F1
#
_cell.length_a   1.000
_cell.length_b   1.000
_cell.length_c   1.000
_cell.angle_alpha   90.00
_cell.angle_beta   90.00
_cell.angle_gamma   90.00
#
_symmetry.space_group_name_H-M   'P 1'
#
loop_
_entity.id
_entity.type
_entity.pdbx_description
1 polymer ?
#
loop_
_entity_poly.entity_id
_entity_poly.type
_entity_poly.pdbx_seq_one_letter_code
_entity_poly.pdbx_strand_id
1 'polypeptide(L)'
;MLFDISPLLANMALDGIEKLLSTIYPKRGRKHCKVNFVRYCDDFVVTADSEGTAKEIKDLLKTFLNERGLELSDDKTLITHIVDGFDFLGWNFRKTRGKLLIKPSKESIQRFVNKVSQTIKIGKSWSQELLISKINPIIRGWTNYHRSVVSSEIFCKLDHILWEMLWKWAKRRHPNKSKRWIAKKYWKQSNTRRWNFQTENNRLLLLSDTKIKRHISLKLQMNPFLDNDYFNERQNKLRFRKVVPH
;
A
#
# COMPACT_ATOMS: atom_id res chain seq x y z
N MET A 1 19.22 24.06 6.10
CA MET A 1 19.15 22.78 5.35
C MET A 1 20.12 21.82 6.02
N LEU A 2 19.68 21.10 7.04
CA LEU A 2 20.41 19.91 7.51
C LEU A 2 20.12 18.84 6.46
N PHE A 3 21.11 18.49 5.66
CA PHE A 3 21.02 17.28 4.85
C PHE A 3 20.92 16.12 5.83
N ASP A 4 19.75 15.50 5.88
CA ASP A 4 19.54 14.26 6.63
C ASP A 4 20.34 13.16 5.92
N ILE A 5 21.61 12.99 6.30
CA ILE A 5 22.49 11.92 5.81
C ILE A 5 22.11 10.57 6.48
N SER A 6 21.28 10.62 7.53
CA SER A 6 20.80 9.47 8.29
C SER A 6 20.20 8.34 7.42
N PRO A 7 19.30 8.59 6.44
CA PRO A 7 18.76 7.52 5.60
C PRO A 7 19.82 6.87 4.70
N LEU A 8 20.85 7.63 4.30
CA LEU A 8 21.96 7.09 3.51
C LEU A 8 22.82 6.17 4.38
N LEU A 9 23.15 6.61 5.60
CA LEU A 9 23.95 5.83 6.55
C LEU A 9 23.23 4.55 6.98
N ALA A 10 21.92 4.60 7.24
CA ALA A 10 21.12 3.41 7.53
C ALA A 10 21.14 2.42 6.35
N ASN A 11 21.01 2.92 5.11
CA ASN A 11 21.11 2.09 3.92
C ASN A 11 22.49 1.47 3.73
N MET A 12 23.57 2.18 4.08
CA MET A 12 24.95 1.67 4.02
C MET A 12 25.23 0.65 5.11
N ALA A 13 24.73 0.86 6.33
CA ALA A 13 24.90 -0.08 7.44
C ALA A 13 24.23 -1.43 7.16
N LEU A 14 23.07 -1.40 6.51
CA LEU A 14 22.32 -2.61 6.12
C LEU A 14 22.84 -3.22 4.81
N ASP A 15 23.77 -2.57 4.13
CA ASP A 15 24.37 -3.09 2.92
C ASP A 15 25.34 -4.25 3.27
N GLY A 16 25.27 -5.33 2.51
CA GLY A 16 26.03 -6.56 2.77
C GLY A 16 25.25 -7.73 3.34
N ILE A 17 24.03 -7.52 3.87
CA ILE A 17 23.14 -8.63 4.29
C ILE A 17 22.85 -9.57 3.10
N GLU A 18 22.53 -9.00 1.94
CA GLU A 18 22.26 -9.79 0.73
C GLU A 18 23.49 -10.59 0.30
N LYS A 19 24.69 -9.99 0.39
CA LYS A 19 25.96 -10.66 0.05
C LYS A 19 26.25 -11.82 1.01
N LEU A 20 26.05 -11.62 2.32
CA LEU A 20 26.19 -12.66 3.33
C LEU A 20 25.26 -13.85 3.04
N LEU A 21 23.97 -13.58 2.84
CA LEU A 21 22.98 -14.61 2.53
C LEU A 21 23.29 -15.33 1.21
N SER A 22 23.77 -14.61 0.19
CA SER A 22 24.14 -15.22 -1.10
C SER A 22 25.37 -16.12 -1.02
N THR A 23 26.28 -15.84 -0.08
CA THR A 23 27.50 -16.64 0.15
C THR A 23 27.15 -17.96 0.85
N ILE A 24 26.29 -17.88 1.88
CA ILE A 24 25.88 -19.05 2.69
C ILE A 24 24.88 -19.92 1.92
N TYR A 25 23.97 -19.30 1.17
CA TYR A 25 22.93 -19.98 0.38
C TYR A 25 23.07 -19.64 -1.10
N PRO A 26 24.01 -20.28 -1.82
CA PRO A 26 24.23 -20.00 -3.22
C PRO A 26 23.02 -20.37 -4.08
N LYS A 27 22.58 -19.43 -4.94
CA LYS A 27 21.44 -19.63 -5.86
C LYS A 27 21.69 -20.66 -6.98
N ARG A 28 22.93 -21.13 -7.15
CA ARG A 28 23.35 -22.14 -8.15
C ARG A 28 24.08 -23.30 -7.47
N GLY A 29 23.57 -24.52 -7.63
CA GLY A 29 24.16 -25.76 -7.10
C GLY A 29 23.11 -26.83 -6.77
N ARG A 30 23.56 -28.08 -6.51
CA ARG A 30 22.69 -29.25 -6.23
C ARG A 30 21.78 -29.10 -4.99
N LYS A 31 22.09 -28.19 -4.06
CA LYS A 31 21.22 -27.77 -2.95
C LYS A 31 20.66 -26.37 -3.26
N HIS A 32 19.57 -26.31 -4.01
CA HIS A 32 18.85 -25.06 -4.26
C HIS A 32 18.06 -24.64 -3.01
N CYS A 33 18.73 -24.04 -2.02
CA CYS A 33 18.03 -23.36 -0.94
C CYS A 33 17.33 -22.13 -1.52
N LYS A 34 15.99 -22.08 -1.47
CA LYS A 34 15.18 -21.00 -2.05
C LYS A 34 15.14 -19.78 -1.14
N VAL A 35 16.32 -19.23 -0.81
CA VAL A 35 16.44 -18.05 0.04
C VAL A 35 16.45 -16.79 -0.82
N ASN A 36 15.49 -15.89 -0.57
CA ASN A 36 15.47 -14.56 -1.20
C ASN A 36 15.34 -13.48 -0.15
N PHE A 37 16.10 -12.40 -0.34
CA PHE A 37 16.11 -11.21 0.48
C PHE A 37 15.43 -10.06 -0.26
N VAL A 38 14.51 -9.37 0.40
CA VAL A 38 13.85 -8.16 -0.12
C VAL A 38 13.92 -7.09 0.95
N ARG A 39 14.50 -5.93 0.65
CA ARG A 39 14.65 -4.80 1.58
C ARG A 39 14.01 -3.54 1.04
N TYR A 40 13.42 -2.76 1.94
CA TYR A 40 12.90 -1.42 1.72
C TYR A 40 13.30 -0.52 2.90
N CYS A 41 14.33 0.30 2.70
CA CYS A 41 14.95 1.08 3.78
C CYS A 41 15.36 0.14 4.93
N ASP A 42 14.74 0.30 6.11
CA ASP A 42 15.01 -0.47 7.32
C ASP A 42 14.15 -1.75 7.42
N ASP A 43 13.04 -1.82 6.68
CA ASP A 43 12.16 -2.98 6.66
C ASP A 43 12.64 -4.01 5.63
N PHE A 44 12.81 -5.27 6.03
CA PHE A 44 13.19 -6.34 5.12
C PHE A 44 12.41 -7.63 5.38
N VAL A 45 12.33 -8.46 4.34
CA VAL A 45 11.70 -9.78 4.36
C VAL A 45 12.69 -10.78 3.78
N VAL A 46 12.89 -11.87 4.51
CA VAL A 46 13.65 -13.02 4.03
C VAL A 46 12.70 -14.19 3.83
N THR A 47 12.77 -14.79 2.65
CA THR A 47 12.05 -16.03 2.34
C THR A 47 12.99 -17.20 2.51
N ALA A 48 12.49 -18.30 3.07
CA ALA A 48 13.22 -19.55 3.24
C ALA A 48 12.33 -20.74 2.81
N ASP A 49 12.93 -21.89 2.61
CA ASP A 49 12.25 -23.14 2.27
C ASP A 49 11.68 -23.88 3.49
N SER A 50 12.32 -23.73 4.65
CA SER A 50 11.92 -24.36 5.91
C SER A 50 11.97 -23.38 7.09
N GLU A 51 11.22 -23.69 8.16
CA GLU A 51 11.26 -22.93 9.41
C GLU A 51 12.63 -23.02 10.09
N GLY A 52 13.31 -24.17 10.00
CA GLY A 52 14.66 -24.35 10.53
C GLY A 52 15.65 -23.39 9.89
N THR A 53 15.65 -23.33 8.56
CA THR A 53 16.48 -22.38 7.80
C THR A 53 16.11 -20.92 8.10
N ALA A 54 14.82 -20.62 8.34
CA ALA A 54 14.40 -19.28 8.74
C ALA A 54 14.96 -18.88 10.12
N LYS A 55 15.01 -19.81 11.08
CA LYS A 55 15.62 -19.59 12.41
C LYS A 55 17.13 -19.38 12.32
N GLU A 56 17.83 -20.22 11.56
CA GLU A 56 19.27 -20.06 11.31
C GLU A 56 19.58 -18.69 10.68
N ILE A 57 18.78 -18.25 9.71
CA ILE A 57 18.91 -16.92 9.10
C ILE A 57 18.65 -15.82 10.14
N LYS A 58 17.65 -15.98 11.02
CA LYS A 58 17.38 -15.01 12.08
C LYS A 58 18.60 -14.83 12.98
N ASP A 59 19.23 -15.92 13.41
CA ASP A 59 20.41 -15.88 14.28
C ASP A 59 21.61 -15.26 13.57
N LEU A 60 21.84 -15.61 12.30
CA LEU A 60 22.89 -15.00 11.47
C LEU A 60 22.71 -13.48 11.33
N LEU A 61 21.48 -13.03 11.07
CA LEU A 61 21.17 -11.60 10.96
C LEU A 61 21.33 -10.88 12.29
N LYS A 62 20.99 -11.53 13.41
CA LYS A 62 21.18 -10.96 14.75
C LYS A 62 22.65 -10.68 15.03
N THR A 63 23.53 -11.64 14.72
CA THR A 63 24.99 -11.46 14.86
C THR A 63 25.51 -10.34 13.96
N PHE A 64 25.11 -10.33 12.68
CA PHE A 64 25.56 -9.31 11.72
C PHE A 64 25.13 -7.89 12.09
N LEU A 65 23.91 -7.73 12.64
CA LEU A 65 23.39 -6.44 13.08
C LEU A 65 24.04 -5.99 14.39
N ASN A 66 24.32 -6.92 15.31
CA ASN A 66 24.97 -6.61 16.58
C ASN A 66 26.38 -6.04 16.38
N GLU A 67 27.16 -6.56 15.42
CA GLU A 67 28.46 -5.99 15.03
C GLU A 67 28.37 -4.51 14.59
N ARG A 68 27.20 -4.08 14.13
CA ARG A 68 26.93 -2.72 13.65
C ARG A 68 26.18 -1.86 14.68
N GLY A 69 26.00 -2.38 15.90
CA GLY A 69 25.27 -1.70 16.97
C GLY A 69 23.76 -1.62 16.74
N LEU A 70 23.20 -2.52 15.91
CA LEU A 70 21.76 -2.60 15.64
C LEU A 70 21.18 -3.87 16.26
N GLU A 71 19.99 -3.74 16.85
CA GLU A 71 19.26 -4.87 17.42
C GLU A 71 17.99 -5.17 16.65
N LEU A 72 17.73 -6.46 16.46
CA LEU A 72 16.44 -6.93 15.94
C LEU A 72 15.41 -6.86 17.05
N SER A 73 14.31 -6.16 16.80
CA SER A 73 13.15 -6.19 17.67
C SER A 73 12.47 -7.56 17.54
N ASP A 74 12.65 -8.41 18.56
CA ASP A 74 12.07 -9.76 18.57
C ASP A 74 10.55 -9.74 18.38
N ASP A 75 9.87 -8.71 18.92
CA ASP A 75 8.43 -8.48 18.77
C ASP A 75 7.98 -8.18 17.33
N LYS A 76 8.87 -7.63 16.49
CA LYS A 76 8.59 -7.33 15.08
C LYS A 76 9.00 -8.46 14.15
N THR A 77 9.92 -9.34 14.59
CA THR A 77 10.38 -10.47 13.79
C THR A 77 9.38 -11.63 13.84
N LEU A 78 8.57 -11.76 12.81
CA LEU A 78 7.57 -12.83 12.71
C LEU A 78 7.98 -13.86 11.65
N ILE A 79 8.19 -15.11 12.08
CA ILE A 79 8.37 -16.23 11.16
C ILE A 79 6.97 -16.78 10.83
N THR A 80 6.50 -16.54 9.61
CA THR A 80 5.19 -17.01 9.15
C THR A 80 5.30 -17.82 7.87
N HIS A 81 4.38 -18.76 7.70
CA HIS A 81 4.22 -19.44 6.43
C HIS A 81 3.42 -18.59 5.43
N ILE A 82 3.76 -18.69 4.14
CA ILE A 82 3.15 -17.87 3.08
C ILE A 82 1.64 -18.12 2.88
N VAL A 83 1.12 -19.23 3.40
CA VAL A 83 -0.31 -19.58 3.36
C VAL A 83 -1.13 -18.76 4.36
N ASP A 84 -0.55 -18.49 5.53
CA ASP A 84 -1.13 -17.63 6.55
C ASP A 84 -1.01 -16.15 6.12
N GLY A 85 0.12 -15.86 5.48
CA GLY A 85 0.43 -14.58 4.88
C GLY A 85 1.08 -13.61 5.87
N PHE A 86 1.74 -12.60 5.33
CA PHE A 86 2.46 -11.60 6.12
C PHE A 86 2.18 -10.20 5.61
N ASP A 87 2.31 -9.21 6.49
CA ASP A 87 2.16 -7.80 6.15
C ASP A 87 3.52 -7.16 5.89
N PHE A 88 3.68 -6.50 4.75
CA PHE A 88 4.88 -5.76 4.37
C PHE A 88 4.51 -4.52 3.56
N LEU A 89 5.05 -3.36 3.94
CA LEU A 89 4.74 -2.06 3.32
C LEU A 89 3.23 -1.75 3.21
N GLY A 90 2.43 -2.17 4.19
CA GLY A 90 0.98 -1.97 4.17
C GLY A 90 0.23 -2.86 3.17
N TRP A 91 0.87 -3.90 2.65
CA TRP A 91 0.24 -4.97 1.86
C TRP A 91 0.35 -6.31 2.59
N ASN A 92 -0.73 -7.07 2.56
CA ASN A 92 -0.78 -8.46 2.96
C ASN A 92 -0.45 -9.36 1.76
N PHE A 93 0.59 -10.17 1.91
CA PHE A 93 1.02 -11.18 0.95
C PHE A 93 0.53 -12.54 1.40
N ARG A 94 -0.38 -13.16 0.64
CA ARG A 94 -0.91 -14.47 0.97
C ARG A 94 -0.97 -15.37 -0.26
N LYS A 95 -0.50 -16.61 -0.14
CA LYS A 95 -0.63 -17.61 -1.21
C LYS A 95 -1.83 -18.51 -0.93
N THR A 96 -2.79 -18.53 -1.84
CA THR A 96 -4.00 -19.35 -1.74
C THR A 96 -4.16 -20.15 -3.03
N ARG A 97 -4.31 -21.48 -2.93
CA ARG A 97 -4.50 -22.39 -4.09
C ARG A 97 -3.47 -22.15 -5.21
N GLY A 98 -2.20 -22.02 -4.83
CA GLY A 98 -1.09 -21.79 -5.76
C GLY A 98 -0.93 -20.36 -6.28
N LYS A 99 -1.90 -19.45 -6.05
CA LYS A 99 -1.85 -18.05 -6.51
C LYS A 99 -1.43 -17.12 -5.38
N LEU A 100 -0.49 -16.21 -5.65
CA LEU A 100 -0.13 -15.14 -4.74
C LEU A 100 -1.15 -13.99 -4.87
N LEU A 101 -1.82 -13.69 -3.77
CA LEU A 101 -2.75 -12.58 -3.65
C LEU A 101 -2.10 -11.51 -2.78
N ILE A 102 -1.92 -10.32 -3.35
CA ILE A 102 -1.44 -9.14 -2.65
C ILE A 102 -2.63 -8.22 -2.43
N LYS A 103 -2.98 -7.97 -1.18
CA LYS A 103 -4.09 -7.09 -0.79
C LYS A 103 -3.58 -5.99 0.14
N PRO A 104 -4.20 -4.81 0.22
CA PRO A 104 -3.95 -3.87 1.32
C PRO A 104 -4.08 -4.56 2.68
N SER A 105 -3.15 -4.31 3.59
CA SER A 105 -3.17 -4.90 4.94
C SER A 105 -4.33 -4.34 5.77
N LYS A 106 -4.79 -5.10 6.78
CA LYS A 106 -5.87 -4.66 7.68
C LYS A 106 -5.48 -3.36 8.39
N GLU A 107 -4.23 -3.23 8.80
CA GLU A 107 -3.72 -2.02 9.44
C GLU A 107 -3.69 -0.81 8.51
N SER A 108 -3.31 -0.98 7.23
CA SER A 108 -3.33 0.12 6.25
C SER A 108 -4.76 0.61 6.02
N ILE A 109 -5.71 -0.32 5.89
CA ILE A 109 -7.14 -0.02 5.77
C ILE A 109 -7.62 0.73 7.01
N GLN A 110 -7.29 0.24 8.21
CA GLN A 110 -7.69 0.88 9.47
C GLN A 110 -7.09 2.28 9.61
N ARG A 111 -5.83 2.48 9.27
CA ARG A 111 -5.17 3.80 9.26
C ARG A 111 -5.87 4.77 8.31
N PHE A 112 -6.26 4.32 7.11
CA PHE A 112 -7.04 5.12 6.18
C PHE A 112 -8.40 5.50 6.75
N VAL A 113 -9.17 4.52 7.25
CA VAL A 113 -10.49 4.74 7.86
C VAL A 113 -10.41 5.70 9.04
N ASN A 114 -9.40 5.55 9.90
CA ASN A 114 -9.16 6.43 11.03
C ASN A 114 -8.86 7.86 10.59
N LYS A 115 -7.98 8.05 9.59
CA LYS A 115 -7.63 9.37 9.05
C LYS A 115 -8.84 10.09 8.47
N VAL A 116 -9.68 9.37 7.71
CA VAL A 116 -10.92 9.93 7.16
C VAL A 116 -11.93 10.24 8.26
N SER A 117 -12.11 9.33 9.21
CA SER A 117 -12.99 9.52 10.38
C SER A 117 -12.58 10.75 11.20
N GLN A 118 -11.29 10.93 11.48
CA GLN A 118 -10.76 12.10 12.15
C GLN A 118 -11.01 13.37 11.34
N THR A 119 -10.80 13.34 10.03
CA THR A 119 -11.07 14.48 9.13
C THR A 119 -12.54 14.89 9.18
N ILE A 120 -13.47 13.93 9.15
CA ILE A 120 -14.92 14.18 9.25
C ILE A 120 -15.30 14.68 10.66
N LYS A 121 -14.64 14.18 11.72
CA LYS A 121 -14.85 14.62 13.10
C LYS A 121 -14.39 16.06 13.33
N ILE A 122 -13.26 16.48 12.76
CA ILE A 122 -12.79 17.87 12.78
C ILE A 122 -13.74 18.72 11.94
N GLY A 123 -14.10 18.24 10.75
CA GLY A 123 -15.00 18.90 9.82
C GLY A 123 -16.49 18.84 10.15
N LYS A 124 -16.87 18.69 11.42
CA LYS A 124 -18.29 18.65 11.84
C LYS A 124 -19.06 19.89 11.36
N SER A 125 -18.49 21.08 11.49
CA SER A 125 -19.15 22.33 11.11
C SER A 125 -18.92 22.74 9.65
N TRP A 126 -17.96 22.12 8.94
CA TRP A 126 -17.56 22.52 7.60
C TRP A 126 -18.69 22.49 6.58
N SER A 127 -18.55 23.28 5.51
CA SER A 127 -19.41 23.14 4.34
C SER A 127 -19.17 21.79 3.67
N GLN A 128 -20.14 21.33 2.88
CA GLN A 128 -19.99 20.11 2.09
C GLN A 128 -18.76 20.20 1.15
N GLU A 129 -18.55 21.38 0.57
CA GLU A 129 -17.46 21.64 -0.39
C GLU A 129 -16.09 21.52 0.26
N LEU A 130 -15.93 22.12 1.44
CA LEU A 130 -14.68 22.06 2.20
C LEU A 130 -14.40 20.64 2.69
N LEU A 131 -15.45 19.90 3.07
CA LEU A 131 -15.30 18.50 3.45
C LEU A 131 -14.80 17.64 2.28
N ILE A 132 -15.39 17.82 1.10
CA ILE A 132 -14.97 17.12 -0.12
C ILE A 132 -13.52 17.48 -0.48
N SER A 133 -13.14 18.76 -0.40
CA SER A 133 -11.78 19.19 -0.76
C SER A 133 -10.70 18.65 0.17
N LYS A 134 -11.03 18.35 1.44
CA LYS A 134 -10.10 17.72 2.39
C LYS A 134 -10.05 16.19 2.28
N ILE A 135 -11.15 15.53 1.95
CA ILE A 135 -11.21 14.06 1.83
C ILE A 135 -10.62 13.58 0.49
N ASN A 136 -10.88 14.30 -0.61
CA ASN A 136 -10.45 13.88 -1.95
C ASN A 136 -8.93 13.63 -2.08
N PRO A 137 -8.03 14.49 -1.54
CA PRO A 137 -6.59 14.22 -1.56
C PRO A 137 -6.20 12.94 -0.81
N ILE A 138 -6.87 12.63 0.31
CA ILE A 138 -6.61 11.42 1.11
C ILE A 138 -7.00 10.18 0.30
N ILE A 139 -8.19 10.21 -0.31
CA ILE A 139 -8.67 9.14 -1.21
C ILE A 139 -7.69 8.95 -2.36
N ARG A 140 -7.33 10.03 -3.05
CA ARG A 140 -6.44 9.99 -4.22
C ARG A 140 -5.05 9.44 -3.87
N GLY A 141 -4.48 9.85 -2.74
CA GLY A 141 -3.19 9.34 -2.28
C GLY A 141 -3.26 7.84 -2.00
N TRP A 142 -4.27 7.40 -1.26
CA TRP A 142 -4.41 6.00 -0.87
C TRP A 142 -4.72 5.09 -2.05
N THR A 143 -5.62 5.50 -2.95
CA THR A 143 -5.95 4.71 -4.16
C THR A 143 -4.76 4.64 -5.11
N ASN A 144 -3.98 5.71 -5.27
CA ASN A 144 -2.78 5.67 -6.11
C ASN A 144 -1.71 4.72 -5.56
N TYR A 145 -1.55 4.65 -4.24
CA TYR A 145 -0.62 3.73 -3.60
C TYR A 145 -1.06 2.26 -3.76
N HIS A 146 -2.34 1.98 -3.58
CA HIS A 146 -2.89 0.62 -3.63
C HIS A 146 -3.47 0.19 -5.00
N ARG A 147 -3.35 1.01 -6.06
CA ARG A 147 -3.91 0.68 -7.39
C ARG A 147 -3.22 -0.50 -8.08
N SER A 148 -2.04 -0.89 -7.62
CA SER A 148 -1.23 -1.93 -8.23
C SER A 148 -1.53 -3.33 -7.71
N VAL A 149 -2.18 -3.41 -6.55
CA VAL A 149 -2.51 -4.65 -5.85
C VAL A 149 -3.99 -5.03 -6.06
N VAL A 150 -4.40 -6.19 -5.53
CA VAL A 150 -5.79 -6.68 -5.63
C VAL A 150 -6.66 -5.91 -4.63
N SER A 151 -7.11 -4.72 -5.03
CA SER A 151 -7.76 -3.74 -4.15
C SER A 151 -9.21 -3.41 -4.50
N SER A 152 -9.78 -3.93 -5.60
CA SER A 152 -11.13 -3.58 -6.06
C SER A 152 -12.22 -3.83 -5.02
N GLU A 153 -12.25 -5.03 -4.42
CA GLU A 153 -13.21 -5.39 -3.39
C GLU A 153 -13.07 -4.49 -2.15
N ILE A 154 -11.83 -4.17 -1.77
CA ILE A 154 -11.52 -3.30 -0.63
C ILE A 154 -11.93 -1.86 -0.92
N PHE A 155 -11.75 -1.38 -2.15
CA PHE A 155 -12.22 -0.06 -2.59
C PHE A 155 -13.74 0.06 -2.44
N CYS A 156 -14.51 -0.94 -2.90
CA CYS A 156 -15.96 -0.95 -2.72
C CYS A 156 -16.36 -0.96 -1.24
N LYS A 157 -15.68 -1.76 -0.40
CA LYS A 157 -15.92 -1.79 1.06
C LYS A 157 -15.65 -0.43 1.70
N LEU A 158 -14.56 0.24 1.32
CA LEU A 158 -14.20 1.56 1.82
C LEU A 158 -15.16 2.65 1.35
N ASP A 159 -15.65 2.59 0.11
CA ASP A 159 -16.70 3.50 -0.37
C ASP A 159 -17.98 3.37 0.46
N HIS A 160 -18.37 2.14 0.84
CA HIS A 160 -19.52 1.91 1.72
C HIS A 160 -19.30 2.52 3.12
N ILE A 161 -18.15 2.26 3.75
CA ILE A 161 -17.81 2.83 5.06
C ILE A 161 -17.80 4.36 5.00
N LEU A 162 -17.21 4.94 3.94
CA LEU A 162 -17.18 6.37 3.74
C LEU A 162 -18.59 6.95 3.58
N TRP A 163 -19.45 6.28 2.81
CA TRP A 163 -20.85 6.67 2.66
C TRP A 163 -21.57 6.70 4.01
N GLU A 164 -21.39 5.69 4.86
CA GLU A 164 -22.00 5.66 6.20
C GLU A 164 -21.50 6.80 7.09
N MET A 165 -20.21 7.10 7.06
CA MET A 165 -19.63 8.22 7.81
C MET A 165 -20.21 9.57 7.37
N LEU A 166 -20.32 9.78 6.05
CA LEU A 166 -20.90 10.99 5.47
C LEU A 166 -22.40 11.10 5.73
N TRP A 167 -23.12 9.97 5.73
CA TRP A 167 -24.53 9.91 6.10
C TRP A 167 -24.76 10.35 7.54
N LYS A 168 -23.94 9.85 8.48
CA LYS A 168 -23.97 10.28 9.90
C LYS A 168 -23.66 11.77 10.02
N TRP A 169 -22.66 12.27 9.30
CA TRP A 169 -22.31 13.68 9.28
C TRP A 169 -23.48 14.56 8.76
N ALA A 170 -24.13 14.15 7.67
CA ALA A 170 -25.24 14.89 7.06
C ALA A 170 -26.50 14.89 7.96
N LYS A 171 -26.84 13.74 8.56
CA LYS A 171 -27.95 13.64 9.53
C LYS A 171 -27.76 14.56 10.73
N ARG A 172 -26.56 14.58 11.30
CA ARG A 172 -26.27 15.42 12.48
C ARG A 172 -26.48 16.92 12.20
N ARG A 173 -26.25 17.38 10.97
CA ARG A 173 -26.45 18.78 10.60
C ARG A 173 -27.92 19.18 10.49
N HIS A 174 -28.83 18.23 10.35
CA HIS A 174 -30.25 18.48 10.12
C HIS A 174 -31.12 17.54 10.96
N PRO A 175 -31.12 17.69 12.30
CA PRO A 175 -31.88 16.80 13.19
C PRO A 175 -33.38 16.80 12.91
N ASN A 176 -33.94 17.93 12.48
CA ASN A 176 -35.38 18.12 12.26
C ASN A 176 -35.81 17.88 10.80
N LYS A 177 -34.94 17.38 9.92
CA LYS A 177 -35.26 17.15 8.51
C LYS A 177 -35.40 15.65 8.22
N SER A 178 -36.30 15.32 7.29
CA SER A 178 -36.51 13.93 6.89
C SER A 178 -35.28 13.35 6.17
N LYS A 179 -35.10 12.03 6.26
CA LYS A 179 -34.02 11.30 5.57
C LYS A 179 -34.04 11.56 4.05
N ARG A 180 -35.23 11.66 3.45
CA ARG A 180 -35.41 11.95 2.02
C ARG A 180 -34.92 13.35 1.66
N TRP A 181 -35.15 14.35 2.51
CA TRP A 181 -34.63 15.70 2.30
C TRP A 181 -33.10 15.75 2.38
N ILE A 182 -32.52 15.06 3.37
CA ILE A 182 -31.05 14.97 3.53
C ILE A 182 -30.41 14.31 2.30
N ALA A 183 -30.97 13.19 1.85
CA ALA A 183 -30.58 12.52 0.62
C ALA A 183 -30.57 13.48 -0.58
N LYS A 184 -31.69 14.15 -0.85
CA LYS A 184 -31.83 15.09 -1.99
C LYS A 184 -30.89 16.31 -1.89
N LYS A 185 -30.58 16.76 -0.66
CA LYS A 185 -29.68 17.90 -0.43
C LYS A 185 -28.23 17.56 -0.77
N TYR A 186 -27.70 16.48 -0.19
CA TYR A 186 -26.28 16.17 -0.21
C TYR A 186 -25.86 15.17 -1.29
N TRP A 187 -26.77 14.26 -1.67
CA TRP A 187 -26.53 13.27 -2.73
C TRP A 187 -27.28 13.68 -3.99
N LYS A 188 -26.55 13.83 -5.09
CA LYS A 188 -27.12 14.14 -6.40
C LYS A 188 -26.96 12.95 -7.33
N GLN A 189 -27.94 12.83 -8.22
CA GLN A 189 -27.90 11.88 -9.31
C GLN A 189 -27.01 12.44 -10.43
N SER A 190 -26.19 11.57 -11.00
CA SER A 190 -25.47 11.77 -12.25
C SER A 190 -25.90 10.67 -13.23
N ASN A 191 -25.52 10.80 -14.50
CA ASN A 191 -25.89 9.86 -15.56
C ASN A 191 -25.48 8.41 -15.24
N THR A 192 -24.39 8.22 -14.48
CA THR A 192 -23.86 6.90 -14.15
C THR A 192 -24.26 6.38 -12.78
N ARG A 193 -24.62 7.26 -11.83
CA ARG A 193 -24.87 6.87 -10.43
C ARG A 193 -25.91 7.75 -9.76
N ARG A 194 -26.77 7.13 -8.95
CA ARG A 194 -27.85 7.81 -8.21
C ARG A 194 -27.41 8.51 -6.92
N TRP A 195 -26.29 8.09 -6.32
CA TRP A 195 -25.88 8.51 -4.99
C TRP A 195 -24.48 9.11 -4.97
N ASN A 196 -24.30 10.31 -5.55
CA ASN A 196 -23.02 11.02 -5.51
C ASN A 196 -23.04 12.12 -4.45
N PHE A 197 -22.13 12.04 -3.46
CA PHE A 197 -21.93 13.13 -2.52
C PHE A 197 -21.23 14.29 -3.24
N GLN A 198 -22.01 15.29 -3.65
CA GLN A 198 -21.53 16.38 -4.50
C GLN A 198 -22.25 17.70 -4.22
N THR A 199 -21.55 18.79 -4.48
CA THR A 199 -22.13 20.12 -4.67
C THR A 199 -22.08 20.51 -6.15
N GLU A 200 -22.40 21.76 -6.45
CA GLU A 200 -22.23 22.33 -7.79
C GLU A 200 -20.75 22.43 -8.18
N ASN A 201 -19.88 22.70 -7.20
CA ASN A 201 -18.46 22.97 -7.43
C ASN A 201 -17.58 21.72 -7.37
N ASN A 202 -17.93 20.72 -6.56
CA ASN A 202 -17.09 19.53 -6.43
C ASN A 202 -17.86 18.24 -6.07
N ARG A 203 -17.23 17.11 -6.40
CA ARG A 203 -17.73 15.76 -6.13
C ARG A 203 -16.71 14.95 -5.35
N LEU A 204 -17.19 14.15 -4.42
CA LEU A 204 -16.37 13.17 -3.72
C LEU A 204 -15.86 12.11 -4.71
N LEU A 205 -14.55 11.83 -4.65
CA LEU A 205 -13.97 10.72 -5.40
C LEU A 205 -14.39 9.39 -4.79
N LEU A 206 -14.69 8.42 -5.63
CA LEU A 206 -14.98 7.05 -5.21
C LEU A 206 -13.75 6.18 -5.44
N LEU A 207 -13.42 5.37 -4.45
CA LEU A 207 -12.28 4.48 -4.53
C LEU A 207 -12.50 3.45 -5.65
N SER A 208 -13.73 2.96 -5.80
CA SER A 208 -14.15 1.99 -6.81
C SER A 208 -13.83 2.41 -8.25
N ASP A 209 -13.77 3.71 -8.50
CA ASP A 209 -13.57 4.26 -9.86
C ASP A 209 -12.09 4.22 -10.26
N THR A 210 -11.20 3.91 -9.32
CA THR A 210 -9.77 3.81 -9.59
C THR A 210 -9.47 2.55 -10.37
N LYS A 211 -9.09 2.70 -11.65
CA LYS A 211 -8.59 1.59 -12.47
C LYS A 211 -7.33 0.98 -11.87
N ILE A 212 -7.39 -0.32 -11.56
CA ILE A 212 -6.26 -1.14 -11.12
C ILE A 212 -5.24 -1.21 -12.26
N LYS A 213 -3.97 -0.89 -11.97
CA LYS A 213 -2.87 -0.93 -12.92
C LYS A 213 -1.74 -1.76 -12.35
N ARG A 214 -1.58 -2.99 -12.85
CA ARG A 214 -0.50 -3.89 -12.43
C ARG A 214 0.85 -3.34 -12.93
N HIS A 215 1.85 -3.35 -12.05
CA HIS A 215 3.20 -2.97 -12.43
C HIS A 215 3.82 -4.01 -13.35
N ILE A 216 4.60 -3.54 -14.31
CA ILE A 216 5.49 -4.38 -15.11
C ILE A 216 6.76 -4.57 -14.28
N SER A 217 7.15 -5.83 -14.07
CA SER A 217 8.39 -6.17 -13.35
C SER A 217 9.57 -5.42 -13.97
N LEU A 218 10.38 -4.83 -13.11
CA LEU A 218 11.68 -4.29 -13.49
C LEU A 218 12.64 -5.44 -13.72
N LYS A 219 13.55 -5.27 -14.68
CA LYS A 219 14.78 -6.05 -14.74
C LYS A 219 15.69 -5.48 -13.65
N LEU A 220 15.85 -6.23 -12.55
CA LEU A 220 16.59 -5.79 -11.36
C LEU A 220 18.09 -5.53 -11.64
N GLN A 221 18.61 -6.11 -12.72
CA GLN A 221 19.98 -5.90 -13.20
C GLN A 221 20.19 -4.60 -13.97
N MET A 222 19.12 -3.87 -14.31
CA MET A 222 19.21 -2.65 -15.13
C MET A 222 19.27 -1.41 -14.24
N ASN A 223 20.29 -0.58 -14.42
CA ASN A 223 20.50 0.65 -13.67
C ASN A 223 19.85 1.85 -14.40
N PRO A 224 18.98 2.64 -13.74
CA PRO A 224 18.34 3.82 -14.34
C PRO A 224 19.28 4.84 -14.97
N PHE A 225 20.53 4.90 -14.54
CA PHE A 225 21.52 5.87 -15.00
C PHE A 225 22.45 5.32 -16.09
N LEU A 226 22.57 3.99 -16.21
CA LEU A 226 23.47 3.34 -17.18
C LEU A 226 22.69 2.72 -18.35
N ASP A 227 21.49 2.18 -18.09
CA ASP A 227 20.69 1.43 -19.06
C ASP A 227 19.51 2.26 -19.61
N ASN A 228 19.80 3.47 -20.07
CA ASN A 228 18.78 4.45 -20.50
C ASN A 228 17.81 3.89 -21.54
N ASP A 229 18.28 3.05 -22.48
CA ASP A 229 17.44 2.46 -23.53
C ASP A 229 16.33 1.56 -22.97
N TYR A 230 16.64 0.73 -21.96
CA TYR A 230 15.66 -0.10 -21.29
C TYR A 230 14.58 0.75 -20.58
N PHE A 231 14.99 1.82 -19.91
CA PHE A 231 14.05 2.70 -19.20
C PHE A 231 13.20 3.55 -20.16
N ASN A 232 13.77 3.98 -21.29
CA ASN A 232 13.07 4.70 -22.35
C ASN A 232 12.03 3.79 -23.05
N GLU A 233 12.40 2.58 -23.43
CA GLU A 233 11.46 1.60 -23.99
C GLU A 233 10.33 1.26 -23.01
N ARG A 234 10.68 1.08 -21.73
CA ARG A 234 9.70 0.82 -20.68
C ARG A 234 8.74 1.99 -20.50
N GLN A 235 9.26 3.22 -20.55
CA GLN A 235 8.43 4.43 -20.50
C GLN A 235 7.47 4.49 -21.69
N ASN A 236 7.93 4.15 -22.89
CA ASN A 236 7.11 4.07 -24.09
C ASN A 236 6.02 3.00 -23.95
N LYS A 237 6.36 1.77 -23.54
CA LYS A 237 5.39 0.69 -23.26
C LYS A 237 4.33 1.09 -22.22
N LEU A 238 4.71 1.86 -21.20
CA LEU A 238 3.79 2.40 -20.21
C LEU A 238 2.91 3.54 -20.76
N ARG A 239 3.40 4.33 -21.72
CA ARG A 239 2.62 5.38 -22.42
C ARG A 239 1.59 4.76 -23.36
N PHE A 240 1.95 3.78 -24.18
CA PHE A 240 1.01 3.12 -25.11
C PHE A 240 -0.17 2.45 -24.37
N ARG A 241 0.07 1.82 -23.21
CA ARG A 241 -1.01 1.27 -22.36
C ARG A 241 -1.94 2.30 -21.72
N LYS A 242 -1.58 3.58 -21.69
CA LYS A 242 -2.50 4.65 -21.25
C LYS A 242 -3.49 5.06 -22.36
N VAL A 243 -3.15 4.81 -23.62
CA VAL A 243 -3.89 5.27 -24.81
C VAL A 243 -4.93 4.25 -25.27
N VAL A 244 -4.69 2.95 -25.08
CA VAL A 244 -5.64 1.89 -25.46
C VAL A 244 -6.58 1.57 -24.29
N PRO A 245 -7.89 1.86 -24.39
CA PRO A 245 -8.86 1.34 -23.43
C PRO A 245 -9.12 -0.13 -23.75
N HIS A 246 -8.93 -1.01 -22.77
CA HIS A 246 -9.65 -2.28 -22.70
C HIS A 246 -10.97 -2.05 -21.96
#